data_AF-A0A380FFE1-F1
#
_entry.id   AF-A0A380FFE1-F1
#
_cell.length_a   1.000
_cell.length_b   1.000
_cell.length_c   1.000
_cell.angle_alpha   90.00
_cell.angle_beta   90.00
_cell.angle_gamma   90.00
#
_symmetry.space_group_name_H-M   'P 1'
#
loop_
_entity.id
_entity.type
_entity.pdbx_description
1 polymer ?
#
loop_
_entity_poly.entity_id
_entity_poly.type
_entity_poly.pdbx_seq_one_letter_code
_entity_poly.pdbx_strand_id
1 'polypeptide(L)'
;MQVWDSHAWGSRSGIINSLESKTTQGKYGQLILNSRGVLTEDNYVTVWGYATGGAKRENTSAEIRSVSGNIKSKGTIQAGQNFGDYAEYFESQSGQEIPNGYMVTLDGRYIRKANSNDTPIGVISGTAGVILGDQMFHHKDKYLKDEFGVTLTQLEKKEWHDDEGNWYEEEIEMPIPNPDFKENDEEEYLSRAERPEWNVVGLVGQVFTRIDNTVDVNDYIKPNKGIGTKDNNNGFYRVLEITTPFDSEKGYGVAVCLIK
;
A
#
# COMPACT_ATOMS: atom_id res chain seq x y z
N MET A 1 34.64 19.70 26.17
CA MET A 1 33.27 20.15 25.80
C MET A 1 32.74 19.18 24.78
N GLN A 2 31.62 18.52 25.06
CA GLN A 2 30.94 17.70 24.05
C GLN A 2 30.21 18.68 23.13
N VAL A 3 30.57 18.67 21.85
CA VAL A 3 30.00 19.58 20.85
C VAL A 3 28.69 18.97 20.36
N TRP A 4 27.58 19.65 20.59
CA TRP A 4 26.22 19.16 20.33
C TRP A 4 25.71 19.50 18.92
N ASP A 5 26.62 19.76 17.98
CA ASP A 5 26.28 20.35 16.68
C ASP A 5 25.93 19.29 15.63
N SER A 6 24.97 19.63 14.79
CA SER A 6 24.66 18.87 13.58
C SER A 6 25.50 19.38 12.41
N HIS A 7 25.90 18.47 11.51
CA HIS A 7 26.75 18.81 10.37
C HIS A 7 26.12 18.32 9.07
N ALA A 8 25.77 19.27 8.21
CA ALA A 8 25.29 18.98 6.87
C ALA A 8 26.46 19.08 5.87
N TRP A 9 26.75 17.97 5.22
CA TRP A 9 27.65 17.85 4.07
C TRP A 9 26.92 17.24 2.88
N GLY A 10 27.55 17.32 1.71
CA GLY A 10 26.99 16.78 0.48
C GLY A 10 26.11 17.78 -0.25
N SER A 11 25.98 17.59 -1.57
CA SER A 11 25.16 18.47 -2.41
C SER A 11 23.68 18.26 -2.09
N ARG A 12 22.88 19.33 -2.09
CA ARG A 12 21.40 19.25 -1.89
C ARG A 12 21.03 18.52 -0.58
N SER A 13 21.84 18.67 0.47
CA SER A 13 21.65 17.98 1.75
C SER A 13 21.27 18.95 2.86
N GLY A 14 20.42 18.50 3.78
CA GLY A 14 19.84 19.34 4.83
C GLY A 14 19.63 18.62 6.14
N ILE A 15 19.74 19.36 7.24
CA ILE A 15 19.38 18.93 8.58
C ILE A 15 18.47 20.00 9.19
N ILE A 16 17.25 19.63 9.57
CA ILE A 16 16.23 20.56 10.09
C ILE A 16 15.80 20.10 11.47
N ASN A 17 15.74 21.03 12.44
CA ASN A 17 15.28 20.80 13.81
C ASN A 17 15.92 19.56 14.48
N SER A 18 17.22 19.36 14.28
CA SER A 18 17.91 18.15 14.74
C SER A 18 19.20 18.46 15.49
N LEU A 19 19.60 17.55 16.37
CA LEU A 19 20.76 17.69 17.26
C LEU A 19 21.74 16.52 17.05
N GLU A 20 23.05 16.77 17.16
CA GLU A 20 24.10 15.74 17.03
C GLU A 20 23.94 14.85 15.78
N SER A 21 23.45 15.39 14.66
CA SER A 21 23.14 14.61 13.45
C SER A 21 24.06 14.96 12.29
N LYS A 22 24.21 14.03 11.34
CA LYS A 22 25.21 14.14 10.26
C LYS A 22 24.65 13.61 8.94
N THR A 23 24.76 14.40 7.87
CA THR A 23 24.73 13.82 6.51
C THR A 23 26.14 13.33 6.15
N THR A 24 26.41 12.91 4.92
CA THR A 24 27.70 12.33 4.53
C THR A 24 28.34 13.14 3.40
N GLN A 25 29.63 13.46 3.55
CA GLN A 25 30.38 14.16 2.49
C GLN A 25 30.49 13.30 1.23
N GLY A 26 30.33 13.91 0.06
CA GLY A 26 30.32 13.19 -1.22
C GLY A 26 29.00 12.48 -1.54
N LYS A 27 28.02 12.54 -0.65
CA LYS A 27 26.64 12.10 -0.91
C LYS A 27 25.75 13.28 -1.28
N TYR A 28 24.52 13.01 -1.71
CA TYR A 28 23.61 14.02 -2.23
C TYR A 28 22.14 13.71 -1.97
N GLY A 29 21.32 14.75 -1.88
CA GLY A 29 19.87 14.62 -1.68
C GLY A 29 19.53 13.98 -0.32
N GLN A 30 20.26 14.34 0.73
CA GLN A 30 20.09 13.75 2.06
C GLN A 30 19.33 14.69 2.98
N LEU A 31 18.29 14.21 3.66
CA LEU A 31 17.51 15.03 4.59
C LEU A 31 17.34 14.34 5.94
N ILE A 32 17.75 15.01 7.02
CA ILE A 32 17.47 14.60 8.41
C ILE A 32 16.49 15.60 9.02
N LEU A 33 15.38 15.10 9.58
CA LEU A 33 14.31 15.93 10.16
C LEU A 33 14.01 15.55 11.60
N ASN A 34 13.79 16.54 12.47
CA ASN A 34 13.28 16.36 13.85
C ASN A 34 13.96 15.22 14.62
N SER A 35 15.29 15.13 14.54
CA SER A 35 16.05 13.96 14.95
C SER A 35 17.16 14.28 15.95
N ARG A 36 17.66 13.23 16.61
CA ARG A 36 18.87 13.33 17.43
C ARG A 36 19.80 12.16 17.18
N GLY A 37 21.08 12.44 16.96
CA GLY A 37 22.10 11.39 16.82
C GLY A 37 21.98 10.60 15.52
N VAL A 38 21.40 11.13 14.45
CA VAL A 38 21.21 10.36 13.21
C VAL A 38 22.34 10.62 12.21
N LEU A 39 22.83 9.55 11.58
CA LEU A 39 23.72 9.62 10.41
C LEU A 39 23.02 8.98 9.21
N THR A 40 23.02 9.66 8.06
CA THR A 40 22.61 9.05 6.78
C THR A 40 23.77 9.01 5.79
N GLU A 41 23.91 7.87 5.12
CA GLU A 41 24.98 7.56 4.15
C GLU A 41 24.40 7.28 2.74
N ASP A 42 23.08 7.32 2.62
CA ASP A 42 22.34 7.03 1.40
C ASP A 42 21.97 8.32 0.67
N ASN A 43 21.84 8.24 -0.66
CA ASN A 43 21.38 9.34 -1.49
C ASN A 43 19.85 9.32 -1.63
N TYR A 44 19.26 10.48 -1.86
CA TYR A 44 17.81 10.63 -2.08
C TYR A 44 16.96 10.02 -0.97
N VAL A 45 17.27 10.38 0.27
CA VAL A 45 16.58 9.88 1.46
C VAL A 45 16.12 10.99 2.38
N THR A 46 14.97 10.77 3.02
CA THR A 46 14.59 11.50 4.23
C THR A 46 14.58 10.52 5.39
N VAL A 47 15.29 10.85 6.47
CA VAL A 47 15.44 9.99 7.65
C VAL A 47 15.01 10.70 8.93
N TRP A 48 14.43 9.91 9.83
CA TRP A 48 14.12 10.29 11.19
C TRP A 48 14.75 9.31 12.17
N GLY A 49 15.10 9.78 13.36
CA GLY A 49 15.67 8.92 14.38
C GLY A 49 15.99 9.65 15.68
N TYR A 50 16.26 8.85 16.70
CA TYR A 50 16.59 9.36 18.02
C TYR A 50 17.55 8.41 18.73
N ALA A 51 18.69 8.95 19.13
CA ALA A 51 19.53 8.37 20.16
C ALA A 51 20.43 9.44 20.79
N THR A 52 21.14 9.07 21.85
CA THR A 52 22.21 9.86 22.46
C THR A 52 23.56 9.19 22.19
N GLY A 53 24.66 9.94 22.29
CA GLY A 53 26.00 9.40 22.07
C GLY A 53 26.53 9.55 20.63
N GLY A 54 26.01 10.53 19.88
CA GLY A 54 26.52 10.94 18.59
C GLY A 54 25.80 10.33 17.38
N ALA A 55 26.12 10.89 16.20
CA ALA A 55 25.51 10.53 14.93
C ALA A 55 25.87 9.09 14.50
N LYS A 56 24.88 8.22 14.34
CA LYS A 56 25.04 6.87 13.80
C LYS A 56 23.84 6.45 12.96
N ARG A 57 24.07 5.60 11.97
CA ARG A 57 23.03 5.08 11.08
C ARG A 57 22.06 4.14 11.80
N GLU A 58 22.55 3.41 12.81
CA GLU A 58 21.70 2.54 13.64
C GLU A 58 20.60 3.30 14.41
N ASN A 59 20.75 4.62 14.56
CA ASN A 59 19.80 5.47 15.27
C ASN A 59 18.57 5.85 14.43
N THR A 60 18.55 5.54 13.13
CA THR A 60 17.40 5.74 12.25
C THR A 60 16.21 4.91 12.71
N SER A 61 15.04 5.54 12.88
CA SER A 61 13.78 4.90 13.22
C SER A 61 12.83 4.79 12.04
N ALA A 62 12.92 5.72 11.08
CA ALA A 62 12.15 5.71 9.84
C ALA A 62 12.96 6.32 8.67
N GLU A 63 12.72 5.82 7.47
CA GLU A 63 13.39 6.24 6.23
C GLU A 63 12.40 6.20 5.06
N ILE A 64 12.38 7.27 4.24
CA ILE A 64 11.71 7.30 2.93
C ILE A 64 12.79 7.48 1.87
N ARG A 65 12.82 6.58 0.87
CA ARG A 65 13.73 6.66 -0.28
C ARG A 65 12.99 7.16 -1.50
N SER A 66 13.31 8.36 -1.95
CA SER A 66 12.59 9.01 -3.05
C SER A 66 12.77 8.30 -4.39
N VAL A 67 13.92 7.68 -4.63
CA VAL A 67 14.19 6.96 -5.90
C VAL A 67 13.37 5.69 -6.01
N SER A 68 13.37 4.87 -4.94
CA SER A 68 12.70 3.57 -4.95
C SER A 68 11.22 3.62 -4.50
N GLY A 69 10.79 4.73 -3.88
CA GLY A 69 9.49 4.82 -3.20
C GLY A 69 9.40 4.03 -1.87
N ASN A 70 10.48 3.35 -1.46
CA ASN A 70 10.48 2.52 -0.25
C ASN A 70 10.31 3.36 1.02
N ILE A 71 9.42 2.89 1.90
CA ILE A 71 9.21 3.42 3.25
C ILE A 71 9.61 2.33 4.25
N LYS A 72 10.55 2.64 5.14
CA LYS A 72 11.00 1.73 6.20
C LYS A 72 10.71 2.36 7.55
N SER A 73 10.19 1.57 8.48
CA SER A 73 9.95 1.99 9.86
C SER A 73 10.31 0.86 10.82
N LYS A 74 10.99 1.18 11.92
CA LYS A 74 11.18 0.25 13.05
C LYS A 74 9.92 0.13 13.91
N GLY A 75 9.04 1.14 13.86
CA GLY A 75 7.79 1.18 14.61
C GLY A 75 6.63 0.64 13.78
N THR A 76 5.41 0.83 14.30
CA THR A 76 4.17 0.45 13.62
C THR A 76 3.72 1.52 12.63
N ILE A 77 3.11 1.09 11.52
CA ILE A 77 2.28 1.95 10.66
C ILE A 77 0.82 1.62 10.99
N GLN A 78 0.04 2.64 11.36
CA GLN A 78 -1.34 2.48 11.84
C GLN A 78 -2.28 3.28 10.97
N ALA A 79 -3.39 2.65 10.57
CA ALA A 79 -4.50 3.30 9.89
C ALA A 79 -5.66 3.46 10.89
N GLY A 80 -6.33 4.63 10.88
CA GLY A 80 -7.18 5.11 11.97
C GLY A 80 -8.65 4.67 11.93
N GLN A 81 -9.00 3.65 11.15
CA GLN A 81 -10.39 3.18 11.01
C GLN A 81 -10.89 2.38 12.22
N ASN A 82 -12.20 2.47 12.52
CA ASN A 82 -12.84 1.72 13.61
C ASN A 82 -12.85 0.20 13.34
N PHE A 83 -13.22 -0.17 12.12
CA PHE A 83 -13.04 -1.52 11.57
C PHE A 83 -12.24 -1.40 10.29
N GLY A 84 -11.32 -2.33 10.07
CA GLY A 84 -10.45 -2.29 8.91
C GLY A 84 -9.88 -3.64 8.56
N ASP A 85 -9.32 -3.67 7.38
CA ASP A 85 -8.87 -4.86 6.70
C ASP A 85 -7.65 -4.61 5.83
N TYR A 86 -7.00 -5.71 5.48
CA TYR A 86 -5.99 -5.82 4.44
C TYR A 86 -6.69 -6.30 3.17
N ALA A 87 -6.56 -5.52 2.10
CA ALA A 87 -7.28 -5.74 0.86
C ALA A 87 -6.35 -5.67 -0.36
N GLU A 88 -6.82 -6.25 -1.46
CA GLU A 88 -6.19 -6.09 -2.78
C GLU A 88 -7.23 -5.74 -3.83
N TYR A 89 -6.77 -5.14 -4.93
CA TYR A 89 -7.58 -4.92 -6.12
C TYR A 89 -7.76 -6.21 -6.93
N PHE A 90 -9.01 -6.56 -7.22
CA PHE A 90 -9.39 -7.62 -8.14
C PHE A 90 -10.32 -7.10 -9.24
N GLU A 91 -10.16 -7.64 -10.44
CA GLU A 91 -11.01 -7.28 -11.58
C GLU A 91 -12.27 -8.15 -11.61
N SER A 92 -13.42 -7.54 -11.84
CA SER A 92 -14.68 -8.28 -11.92
C SER A 92 -14.87 -8.92 -13.29
N GLN A 93 -15.46 -10.11 -13.30
CA GLN A 93 -15.76 -10.84 -14.54
C GLN A 93 -16.72 -10.08 -15.45
N SER A 94 -17.60 -9.26 -14.87
CA SER A 94 -18.56 -8.45 -15.61
C SER A 94 -17.98 -7.16 -16.18
N GLY A 95 -16.74 -6.78 -15.82
CA GLY A 95 -16.18 -5.48 -16.17
C GLY A 95 -16.91 -4.30 -15.50
N GLN A 96 -17.56 -4.54 -14.35
CA GLN A 96 -18.40 -3.57 -13.63
C GLN A 96 -18.13 -3.62 -12.14
N GLU A 97 -18.47 -2.55 -11.43
CA GLU A 97 -18.31 -2.50 -9.97
C GLU A 97 -19.24 -3.53 -9.29
N ILE A 98 -18.71 -4.21 -8.28
CA ILE A 98 -19.49 -5.01 -7.33
C ILE A 98 -19.61 -4.16 -6.07
N PRO A 99 -20.82 -3.78 -5.63
CA PRO A 99 -20.95 -2.88 -4.47
C PRO A 99 -20.37 -3.44 -3.17
N ASN A 100 -20.04 -2.54 -2.24
CA ASN A 100 -19.53 -2.89 -0.91
C ASN A 100 -20.38 -3.93 -0.17
N GLY A 101 -19.69 -4.78 0.58
CA GLY A 101 -20.25 -5.79 1.46
C GLY A 101 -20.68 -7.09 0.80
N TYR A 102 -20.56 -7.24 -0.53
CA TYR A 102 -20.78 -8.53 -1.18
C TYR A 102 -19.61 -9.49 -0.94
N MET A 103 -19.92 -10.72 -0.52
CA MET A 103 -18.98 -11.84 -0.53
C MET A 103 -18.67 -12.24 -1.97
N VAL A 104 -17.38 -12.39 -2.28
CA VAL A 104 -16.92 -12.71 -3.64
C VAL A 104 -16.06 -13.96 -3.68
N THR A 105 -16.03 -14.61 -4.84
CA THR A 105 -15.19 -15.77 -5.14
C THR A 105 -14.44 -15.53 -6.45
N LEU A 106 -13.49 -16.40 -6.77
CA LEU A 106 -12.72 -16.37 -8.02
C LEU A 106 -13.41 -17.17 -9.12
N ASP A 107 -13.33 -16.65 -10.34
CA ASP A 107 -13.52 -17.37 -11.59
C ASP A 107 -12.31 -17.10 -12.48
N GLY A 108 -11.35 -18.02 -12.46
CA GLY A 108 -10.00 -17.78 -12.97
C GLY A 108 -9.33 -16.63 -12.22
N ARG A 109 -8.94 -15.57 -12.96
CA ARG A 109 -8.29 -14.37 -12.38
C ARG A 109 -9.27 -13.28 -11.95
N TYR A 110 -10.57 -13.47 -12.22
CA TYR A 110 -11.60 -12.47 -12.02
C TYR A 110 -12.42 -12.79 -10.77
N ILE A 111 -13.12 -11.78 -10.26
CA ILE A 111 -14.08 -11.94 -9.17
C ILE A 111 -15.52 -11.85 -9.66
N ARG A 112 -16.39 -12.55 -8.92
CA ARG A 112 -17.85 -12.42 -9.01
C ARG A 112 -18.46 -12.63 -7.64
N LYS A 113 -19.73 -12.27 -7.48
CA LYS A 113 -20.51 -12.61 -6.26
C LYS A 113 -20.49 -14.13 -6.05
N ALA A 114 -20.19 -14.54 -4.81
CA ALA A 114 -20.14 -15.95 -4.43
C ALA A 114 -21.55 -16.53 -4.24
N ASN A 115 -21.79 -17.76 -4.68
CA ASN A 115 -23.02 -18.52 -4.47
C ASN A 115 -22.83 -19.58 -3.38
N SER A 116 -23.92 -20.26 -2.99
CA SER A 116 -23.98 -21.20 -1.85
C SER A 116 -23.03 -22.39 -1.88
N ASN A 117 -22.43 -22.70 -3.04
CA ASN A 117 -21.48 -23.78 -3.22
C ASN A 117 -20.05 -23.28 -3.53
N ASP A 118 -19.85 -21.97 -3.59
CA ASP A 118 -18.54 -21.37 -3.81
C ASP A 118 -17.80 -21.19 -2.48
N THR A 119 -16.47 -21.23 -2.54
CA THR A 119 -15.60 -20.76 -1.46
C THR A 119 -15.36 -19.27 -1.64
N PRO A 120 -15.81 -18.39 -0.72
CA PRO A 120 -15.52 -16.98 -0.80
C PRO A 120 -14.03 -16.72 -0.54
N ILE A 121 -13.46 -15.74 -1.23
CA ILE A 121 -12.07 -15.28 -1.02
C ILE A 121 -12.00 -14.00 -0.16
N GLY A 122 -13.12 -13.30 -0.02
CA GLY A 122 -13.19 -12.05 0.72
C GLY A 122 -14.53 -11.36 0.52
N VAL A 123 -14.57 -10.08 0.90
CA VAL A 123 -15.75 -9.21 0.78
C VAL A 123 -15.33 -7.90 0.14
N ILE A 124 -16.16 -7.31 -0.73
CA ILE A 124 -15.89 -5.97 -1.26
C ILE A 124 -15.82 -4.97 -0.11
N SER A 125 -14.67 -4.33 0.07
CA SER A 125 -14.38 -3.45 1.21
C SER A 125 -14.30 -1.99 0.80
N GLY A 126 -14.95 -1.14 1.60
CA GLY A 126 -14.82 0.32 1.52
C GLY A 126 -13.99 0.92 2.66
N THR A 127 -13.34 0.09 3.49
CA THR A 127 -12.70 0.51 4.76
C THR A 127 -11.29 -0.05 4.95
N ALA A 128 -10.68 -0.58 3.88
CA ALA A 128 -9.36 -1.16 3.94
C ALA A 128 -8.31 -0.14 4.37
N GLY A 129 -7.53 -0.49 5.40
CA GLY A 129 -6.43 0.35 5.89
C GLY A 129 -5.17 0.21 5.04
N VAL A 130 -5.02 -0.94 4.38
CA VAL A 130 -3.94 -1.25 3.45
C VAL A 130 -4.58 -1.86 2.20
N ILE A 131 -4.33 -1.26 1.05
CA ILE A 131 -4.80 -1.73 -0.26
C ILE A 131 -3.58 -2.00 -1.13
N LEU A 132 -3.47 -3.22 -1.65
CA LEU A 132 -2.39 -3.61 -2.56
C LEU A 132 -2.87 -3.68 -4.02
N GLY A 133 -1.92 -3.44 -4.92
CA GLY A 133 -2.12 -3.67 -6.35
C GLY A 133 -2.94 -2.61 -7.07
N ASP A 134 -2.89 -1.33 -6.70
CA ASP A 134 -3.61 -0.26 -7.41
C ASP A 134 -2.95 0.17 -8.75
N GLN A 135 -1.62 0.07 -8.85
CA GLN A 135 -0.84 0.61 -9.98
C GLN A 135 -1.03 2.14 -10.12
N MET A 136 -0.72 2.88 -9.04
CA MET A 136 -1.07 4.30 -8.88
C MET A 136 -0.42 5.27 -9.88
N PHE A 137 0.84 5.03 -10.27
CA PHE A 137 1.66 6.07 -10.93
C PHE A 137 1.94 5.82 -12.40
N HIS A 138 1.79 4.58 -12.87
CA HIS A 138 2.06 4.21 -14.24
C HIS A 138 1.43 2.87 -14.59
N HIS A 139 1.28 2.63 -15.89
CA HIS A 139 0.83 1.33 -16.39
C HIS A 139 1.73 0.20 -15.90
N LYS A 140 1.12 -0.94 -15.57
CA LYS A 140 1.80 -2.13 -15.01
C LYS A 140 2.92 -2.70 -15.87
N ASP A 141 2.90 -2.40 -17.17
CA ASP A 141 3.83 -2.92 -18.19
C ASP A 141 4.92 -1.91 -18.58
N LYS A 142 4.99 -0.75 -17.90
CA LYS A 142 5.98 0.31 -18.19
C LYS A 142 7.44 -0.13 -17.98
N TYR A 143 7.66 -1.03 -17.01
CA TYR A 143 8.99 -1.54 -16.67
C TYR A 143 9.05 -3.06 -16.80
N LEU A 144 10.24 -3.57 -17.16
CA LEU A 144 10.50 -5.00 -17.22
C LEU A 144 10.42 -5.63 -15.82
N LYS A 145 9.94 -6.87 -15.79
CA LYS A 145 9.79 -7.68 -14.57
C LYS A 145 10.39 -9.06 -14.79
N ASP A 146 10.83 -9.68 -13.71
CA ASP A 146 11.19 -11.09 -13.72
C ASP A 146 9.94 -12.00 -13.78
N GLU A 147 10.17 -13.31 -13.79
CA GLU A 147 9.10 -14.32 -13.85
C GLU A 147 8.18 -14.34 -12.60
N PHE A 148 8.60 -13.69 -11.52
CA PHE A 148 7.83 -13.56 -10.26
C PHE A 148 7.17 -12.18 -10.12
N GLY A 149 7.32 -11.29 -11.11
CA GLY A 149 6.73 -9.96 -11.12
C GLY A 149 7.54 -8.88 -10.39
N VAL A 150 8.79 -9.17 -9.99
CA VAL A 150 9.69 -8.18 -9.41
C VAL A 150 10.21 -7.26 -10.51
N THR A 151 10.09 -5.95 -10.34
CA THR A 151 10.64 -4.96 -11.28
C THR A 151 12.15 -5.10 -11.36
N LEU A 152 12.68 -5.29 -12.57
CA LEU A 152 14.11 -5.33 -12.81
C LEU A 152 14.71 -3.92 -12.74
N THR A 153 15.88 -3.80 -12.11
CA THR A 153 16.61 -2.54 -11.96
C THR A 153 18.01 -2.62 -12.58
N GLN A 154 18.55 -1.46 -12.94
CA GLN A 154 19.93 -1.30 -13.39
C GLN A 154 20.55 -0.04 -12.79
N LEU A 155 21.87 -0.05 -12.60
CA LEU A 155 22.62 1.17 -12.25
C LEU A 155 22.79 2.03 -13.51
N GLU A 156 22.29 3.25 -13.46
CA GLU A 156 22.50 4.25 -14.49
C GLU A 156 23.42 5.35 -13.98
N LYS A 157 24.40 5.73 -14.80
CA LYS A 157 25.22 6.92 -14.58
C LYS A 157 24.50 8.12 -15.19
N LYS A 158 24.20 9.13 -14.38
CA LYS A 158 23.64 10.41 -14.81
C LYS A 158 24.71 11.49 -14.66
N GLU A 159 24.89 12.28 -15.72
CA GLU A 159 25.87 13.36 -15.75
C GLU A 159 25.18 14.66 -16.15
N TRP A 160 25.53 15.77 -15.52
CA TRP A 160 24.97 17.09 -15.82
C TRP A 160 25.94 18.22 -15.51
N HIS A 161 25.60 19.41 -16.00
CA HIS A 161 26.32 20.65 -15.74
C HIS A 161 25.42 21.67 -15.05
N ASP A 162 26.01 22.52 -14.21
CA ASP A 162 25.35 23.74 -13.76
C ASP A 162 25.57 24.91 -14.74
N ASP A 163 24.91 26.05 -14.46
CA ASP A 163 25.01 27.27 -15.26
C ASP A 163 26.44 27.87 -15.27
N GLU A 164 27.32 27.42 -14.37
CA GLU A 164 28.73 27.81 -14.27
C GLU A 164 29.67 26.85 -15.01
N GLY A 165 29.13 25.75 -15.58
CA GLY A 165 29.88 24.76 -16.35
C GLY A 165 30.55 23.68 -15.51
N ASN A 166 30.31 23.62 -14.20
CA ASN A 166 30.83 22.56 -13.35
C ASN A 166 30.17 21.22 -13.70
N TRP A 167 30.97 20.17 -13.82
CA TRP A 167 30.51 18.81 -14.09
C TRP A 167 30.09 18.08 -12.82
N TYR A 168 29.00 17.33 -12.91
CA TYR A 168 28.51 16.44 -11.86
C TYR A 168 28.16 15.08 -12.45
N GLU A 169 28.38 14.03 -11.66
CA GLU A 169 27.95 12.67 -11.98
C GLU A 169 27.29 12.01 -10.77
N GLU A 170 26.31 11.15 -11.03
CA GLU A 170 25.69 10.30 -10.01
C GLU A 170 25.35 8.92 -10.57
N GLU A 171 25.51 7.88 -9.74
CA GLU A 171 25.01 6.54 -10.04
C GLU A 171 23.69 6.31 -9.29
N ILE A 172 22.66 5.89 -10.01
CA ILE A 172 21.32 5.69 -9.49
C ILE A 172 20.75 4.36 -9.99
N GLU A 173 20.20 3.57 -9.08
CA GLU A 173 19.49 2.35 -9.42
C GLU A 173 18.08 2.70 -9.89
N MET A 174 17.77 2.38 -11.14
CA MET A 174 16.52 2.75 -11.82
C MET A 174 15.82 1.51 -12.40
N PRO A 175 14.47 1.49 -12.45
CA PRO A 175 13.72 0.46 -13.17
C PRO A 175 14.10 0.40 -14.65
N ILE A 176 14.24 -0.81 -15.21
CA ILE A 176 14.55 -0.99 -16.64
C ILE A 176 13.26 -0.76 -17.46
N PRO A 177 13.22 0.22 -18.38
CA PRO A 177 12.05 0.45 -19.24
C PRO A 177 11.73 -0.76 -20.12
N ASN A 178 10.45 -1.06 -20.29
CA ASN A 178 10.02 -2.07 -21.24
C ASN A 178 10.03 -1.50 -22.67
N PRO A 179 10.87 -1.99 -23.59
CA PRO A 179 10.96 -1.45 -24.96
C PRO A 179 9.68 -1.66 -25.79
N ASP A 180 8.85 -2.63 -25.41
CA ASP A 180 7.57 -2.90 -26.08
C ASP A 180 6.43 -2.02 -25.55
N PHE A 181 6.65 -1.32 -24.43
CA PHE A 181 5.67 -0.39 -23.87
C PHE A 181 5.67 0.90 -24.69
N LYS A 182 4.52 1.22 -25.28
CA LYS A 182 4.28 2.48 -25.98
C LYS A 182 3.44 3.38 -25.09
N GLU A 183 4.07 4.44 -24.59
CA GLU A 183 3.34 5.52 -23.91
C GLU A 183 2.49 6.23 -24.96
N ASN A 184 1.17 6.20 -24.79
CA ASN A 184 0.23 6.88 -25.67
C ASN A 184 -0.12 8.22 -25.02
N ASP A 185 0.52 9.29 -25.46
CA ASP A 185 0.31 10.64 -24.92
C ASP A 185 -1.12 11.17 -25.15
N GLU A 186 -1.92 10.52 -26.01
CA GLU A 186 -3.32 10.86 -26.27
C GLU A 186 -4.32 10.15 -25.34
N GLU A 187 -3.90 9.11 -24.61
CA GLU A 187 -4.74 8.36 -23.67
C GLU A 187 -4.25 8.58 -22.23
N GLU A 188 -5.07 9.27 -21.42
CA GLU A 188 -4.79 9.44 -19.99
C GLU A 188 -4.80 8.07 -19.29
N TYR A 189 -3.69 7.72 -18.64
CA TYR A 189 -3.61 6.49 -17.86
C TYR A 189 -4.51 6.58 -16.63
N LEU A 190 -5.55 5.74 -16.59
CA LEU A 190 -6.40 5.57 -15.41
C LEU A 190 -5.83 4.48 -14.49
N SER A 191 -5.68 4.83 -13.21
CA SER A 191 -5.34 3.88 -12.15
C SER A 191 -6.40 2.78 -12.02
N ARG A 192 -6.14 1.72 -11.22
CA ARG A 192 -7.21 0.74 -10.93
C ARG A 192 -8.31 1.37 -10.10
N ALA A 193 -8.00 2.27 -9.18
CA ALA A 193 -8.98 3.00 -8.38
C ALA A 193 -10.02 3.78 -9.21
N GLU A 194 -9.67 4.24 -10.40
CA GLU A 194 -10.55 5.04 -11.28
C GLU A 194 -11.38 4.19 -12.26
N ARG A 195 -11.20 2.87 -12.23
CA ARG A 195 -11.79 1.95 -13.20
C ARG A 195 -12.83 1.02 -12.55
N PRO A 196 -14.08 1.03 -13.01
CA PRO A 196 -15.19 0.36 -12.32
C PRO A 196 -15.04 -1.17 -12.27
N GLU A 197 -14.30 -1.78 -13.19
CA GLU A 197 -14.03 -3.21 -13.15
C GLU A 197 -13.10 -3.62 -12.00
N TRP A 198 -12.32 -2.70 -11.42
CA TRP A 198 -11.40 -2.97 -10.33
C TRP A 198 -12.04 -2.70 -8.98
N ASN A 199 -12.05 -3.73 -8.14
CA ASN A 199 -12.76 -3.74 -6.87
C ASN A 199 -11.80 -4.08 -5.73
N VAL A 200 -11.92 -3.36 -4.62
CA VAL A 200 -11.14 -3.64 -3.40
C VAL A 200 -11.78 -4.79 -2.65
N VAL A 201 -11.07 -5.91 -2.52
CA VAL A 201 -11.54 -7.09 -1.79
C VAL A 201 -10.79 -7.20 -0.47
N GLY A 202 -11.51 -7.05 0.64
CA GLY A 202 -11.00 -7.31 1.97
C GLY A 202 -10.75 -8.81 2.16
N LEU A 203 -9.49 -9.17 2.36
CA LEU A 203 -9.03 -10.56 2.45
C LEU A 203 -8.86 -11.01 3.90
N VAL A 204 -8.45 -10.10 4.78
CA VAL A 204 -8.24 -10.38 6.21
C VAL A 204 -8.60 -9.14 7.01
N GLY A 205 -9.42 -9.31 8.06
CA GLY A 205 -9.77 -8.21 8.96
C GLY A 205 -11.24 -8.21 9.38
N GLN A 206 -11.70 -7.06 9.85
CA GLN A 206 -13.08 -6.85 10.28
C GLN A 206 -13.80 -6.04 9.20
N VAL A 207 -14.64 -6.70 8.40
CA VAL A 207 -15.21 -6.14 7.17
C VAL A 207 -16.72 -6.09 7.25
N PHE A 208 -17.28 -4.94 6.85
CA PHE A 208 -18.72 -4.78 6.68
C PHE A 208 -19.23 -5.68 5.56
N THR A 209 -20.17 -6.56 5.88
CA THR A 209 -20.69 -7.61 5.02
C THR A 209 -22.21 -7.55 4.98
N ARG A 210 -22.78 -7.71 3.79
CA ARG A 210 -24.23 -7.83 3.60
C ARG A 210 -24.69 -9.18 4.13
N ILE A 211 -25.75 -9.19 4.93
CA ILE A 211 -26.33 -10.41 5.51
C ILE A 211 -27.83 -10.48 5.23
N ASP A 212 -28.39 -11.68 5.22
CA ASP A 212 -29.84 -11.87 5.17
C ASP A 212 -30.45 -11.86 6.58
N ASN A 213 -31.76 -12.11 6.67
CA ASN A 213 -32.50 -12.10 7.93
C ASN A 213 -32.31 -13.35 8.80
N THR A 214 -31.45 -14.30 8.40
CA THR A 214 -31.18 -15.52 9.16
C THR A 214 -30.01 -15.38 10.12
N VAL A 215 -29.24 -14.30 10.00
CA VAL A 215 -27.94 -14.13 10.63
C VAL A 215 -28.05 -13.38 11.97
N ASP A 216 -27.48 -13.97 13.02
CA ASP A 216 -27.31 -13.35 14.34
C ASP A 216 -25.82 -13.18 14.70
N VAL A 217 -25.54 -12.37 15.72
CA VAL A 217 -24.19 -12.23 16.29
C VAL A 217 -23.67 -13.59 16.76
N ASN A 218 -22.39 -13.87 16.48
CA ASN A 218 -21.69 -15.16 16.66
C ASN A 218 -22.00 -16.26 15.65
N ASP A 219 -22.96 -16.08 14.74
CA ASP A 219 -23.12 -17.03 13.65
C ASP A 219 -21.91 -17.01 12.71
N TYR A 220 -21.76 -18.10 11.97
CA TYR A 220 -20.93 -18.16 10.78
C TYR A 220 -21.80 -18.00 9.55
N ILE A 221 -21.27 -17.31 8.54
CA ILE A 221 -21.98 -17.05 7.28
C ILE A 221 -21.33 -17.77 6.11
N LYS A 222 -22.18 -18.31 5.24
CA LYS A 222 -21.83 -18.74 3.88
C LYS A 222 -22.43 -17.76 2.86
N PRO A 223 -21.85 -17.63 1.66
CA PRO A 223 -22.41 -16.75 0.66
C PRO A 223 -23.67 -17.35 0.01
N ASN A 224 -24.64 -16.51 -0.31
CA ASN A 224 -25.77 -16.82 -1.20
C ASN A 224 -26.00 -15.60 -2.10
N LYS A 225 -25.62 -15.69 -3.38
CA LYS A 225 -25.60 -14.54 -4.32
C LYS A 225 -24.83 -13.33 -3.76
N GLY A 226 -23.77 -13.61 -3.02
CA GLY A 226 -22.87 -12.66 -2.36
C GLY A 226 -23.39 -12.11 -1.03
N ILE A 227 -24.58 -12.50 -0.58
CA ILE A 227 -25.12 -12.12 0.75
C ILE A 227 -24.79 -13.23 1.74
N GLY A 228 -24.31 -12.86 2.93
CA GLY A 228 -24.07 -13.80 4.02
C GLY A 228 -25.37 -14.39 4.54
N THR A 229 -25.48 -15.71 4.52
CA THR A 229 -26.59 -16.47 5.11
C THR A 229 -26.04 -17.40 6.19
N LYS A 230 -26.81 -17.65 7.25
CA LYS A 230 -26.37 -18.44 8.40
C LYS A 230 -26.02 -19.88 7.99
N ASP A 231 -24.82 -20.32 8.34
CA ASP A 231 -24.41 -21.73 8.33
C ASP A 231 -23.31 -21.95 9.38
N ASN A 232 -23.70 -22.41 10.57
CA ASN A 232 -22.75 -22.65 11.67
C ASN A 232 -21.92 -23.92 11.51
N ASN A 233 -22.22 -24.76 10.52
CA ASN A 233 -21.47 -25.99 10.26
C ASN A 233 -20.42 -25.79 9.17
N ASN A 234 -20.74 -25.02 8.12
CA ASN A 234 -19.88 -24.83 6.94
C ASN A 234 -19.65 -23.37 6.56
N GLY A 235 -20.05 -22.41 7.40
CA GLY A 235 -19.84 -20.99 7.15
C GLY A 235 -18.36 -20.60 7.25
N PHE A 236 -18.00 -19.55 6.52
CA PHE A 236 -16.62 -19.11 6.33
C PHE A 236 -16.21 -17.99 7.28
N TYR A 237 -17.08 -16.99 7.45
CA TYR A 237 -16.77 -15.79 8.23
C TYR A 237 -17.64 -15.70 9.47
N ARG A 238 -17.04 -15.27 10.59
CA ARG A 238 -17.75 -15.13 11.86
C ARG A 238 -18.33 -13.73 12.00
N VAL A 239 -19.59 -13.65 12.38
CA VAL A 239 -20.30 -12.39 12.64
C VAL A 239 -19.91 -11.85 14.02
N LEU A 240 -19.41 -10.61 14.05
CA LEU A 240 -19.00 -9.92 15.27
C LEU A 240 -20.08 -8.98 15.80
N GLU A 241 -20.69 -8.22 14.89
CA GLU A 241 -21.67 -7.18 15.23
C GLU A 241 -22.64 -6.98 14.07
N ILE A 242 -23.93 -6.82 14.36
CA ILE A 242 -24.92 -6.38 13.37
C ILE A 242 -25.06 -4.87 13.50
N THR A 243 -24.50 -4.13 12.54
CA THR A 243 -24.49 -2.66 12.56
C THR A 243 -25.71 -2.05 11.89
N THR A 244 -26.39 -2.82 11.04
CA THR A 244 -27.65 -2.42 10.42
C THR A 244 -28.57 -3.63 10.32
N PRO A 245 -29.72 -3.63 11.03
CA PRO A 245 -30.69 -4.71 10.94
C PRO A 245 -31.14 -4.98 9.50
N PHE A 246 -31.62 -6.18 9.24
CA PHE A 246 -32.18 -6.54 7.94
C PHE A 246 -33.38 -5.65 7.59
N ASP A 247 -33.39 -5.16 6.35
CA ASP A 247 -34.44 -4.35 5.77
C ASP A 247 -34.96 -5.05 4.51
N SER A 248 -36.26 -5.33 4.47
CA SER A 248 -36.89 -6.05 3.35
C SER A 248 -36.93 -5.24 2.05
N GLU A 249 -36.94 -3.91 2.11
CA GLU A 249 -36.90 -3.06 0.92
C GLU A 249 -35.50 -3.03 0.31
N LYS A 250 -34.47 -3.01 1.16
CA LYS A 250 -33.06 -3.12 0.73
C LYS A 250 -32.68 -4.53 0.31
N GLY A 251 -33.31 -5.54 0.91
CA GLY A 251 -33.02 -6.96 0.72
C GLY A 251 -31.78 -7.47 1.45
N TYR A 252 -31.21 -6.69 2.38
CA TYR A 252 -30.07 -7.09 3.20
C TYR A 252 -30.00 -6.26 4.50
N GLY A 253 -29.34 -6.81 5.52
CA GLY A 253 -28.76 -6.09 6.66
C GLY A 253 -27.23 -5.98 6.50
N VAL A 254 -26.57 -5.29 7.42
CA VAL A 254 -25.11 -5.14 7.43
C VAL A 254 -24.56 -5.61 8.77
N ALA A 255 -23.53 -6.45 8.71
CA ALA A 255 -22.79 -6.90 9.87
C ALA A 255 -21.28 -6.75 9.66
N VAL A 256 -20.55 -6.52 10.73
CA VAL A 256 -19.10 -6.65 10.75
C VAL A 256 -18.76 -8.13 10.92
N CYS A 257 -18.01 -8.67 9.96
CA CYS A 257 -17.57 -10.05 9.96
C CYS A 257 -16.04 -10.11 10.05
N LEU A 258 -15.53 -11.11 10.78
CA LEU A 258 -14.11 -11.42 10.82
C LEU A 258 -13.76 -12.36 9.66
N ILE A 259 -12.97 -11.84 8.72
CA ILE A 259 -12.39 -12.57 7.59
C ILE A 259 -10.96 -13.00 7.96
N LYS A 260 -10.60 -14.25 7.66
CA LYS A 260 -9.31 -14.85 7.99
C LYS A 260 -8.78 -15.71 6.85
#